data_AF-A0A0X3PLD8-F1
#
_entry.id   AF-A0A0X3PLD8-F1
#
_cell.length_a   1.000
_cell.length_b   1.000
_cell.length_c   1.000
_cell.angle_alpha   90.00
_cell.angle_beta   90.00
_cell.angle_gamma   90.00
#
_symmetry.space_group_name_H-M   'P 1'
#
loop_
_entity.id
_entity.type
_entity.pdbx_description
1 polymer ?
#
loop_
_entity_poly.entity_id
_entity_poly.type
_entity_poly.pdbx_seq_one_letter_code
_entity_poly.pdbx_strand_id
1 'polypeptide(L)'
;AQPASNPPPAVTVRSSPLFVLPWQPSYWAAQEPPAPESTHFIEAVCEDTKGNVRRVRQPFTLDGIPRWNFRGLQSFVLHSDHTTNLRLAFYLLWALPICVLGFGRLYGNSRFYGRISRDWRLLAELRELTQLDALFYSLACYQLYVLCGPIFMGSIVDSHFGIVFVFGLFVSNTFLPESFTYVFEIFQQCPLIYALIYVLARRVGEVKLHPPATRFCHLKISSLVLLIVWSAFQLAYCVLTVLLPYGWFTCLLSPGRLWLLPLAWALFIIAARRLK
;
A
#
# COMPACT_ATOMS: atom_id res chain seq x y z
N ALA A 1 -33.67 -44.21 39.84
CA ALA A 1 -34.57 -44.49 38.71
C ALA A 1 -34.85 -43.18 37.98
N GLN A 2 -34.19 -42.97 36.84
CA GLN A 2 -34.46 -41.91 35.87
C GLN A 2 -34.52 -42.61 34.50
N PRO A 3 -35.54 -42.36 33.67
CA PRO A 3 -35.69 -43.08 32.42
C PRO A 3 -34.67 -42.57 31.40
N ALA A 4 -33.95 -43.50 30.80
CA ALA A 4 -33.15 -43.28 29.62
C ALA A 4 -34.06 -42.84 28.46
N SER A 5 -34.08 -41.54 28.15
CA SER A 5 -34.64 -41.06 26.89
C SER A 5 -33.61 -41.30 25.80
N ASN A 6 -33.75 -42.43 25.10
CA ASN A 6 -32.97 -42.74 23.91
C ASN A 6 -33.05 -41.60 22.89
N PRO A 7 -31.95 -41.21 22.22
CA PRO A 7 -32.03 -40.32 21.08
C PRO A 7 -32.89 -40.97 19.97
N PRO A 8 -33.67 -40.18 19.21
CA PRO A 8 -34.55 -40.72 18.19
C PRO A 8 -33.75 -41.48 17.10
N PRO A 9 -34.31 -42.55 16.53
CA PRO A 9 -33.63 -43.34 15.51
C PRO A 9 -33.42 -42.49 14.26
N ALA A 10 -32.19 -42.49 13.75
CA ALA A 10 -31.88 -41.96 12.42
C ALA A 10 -32.70 -42.74 11.40
N VAL A 11 -33.65 -42.07 10.75
CA VAL A 11 -34.43 -42.65 9.66
C VAL A 11 -33.49 -42.87 8.49
N THR A 12 -33.10 -44.12 8.27
CA THR A 12 -32.32 -44.57 7.12
C THR A 12 -33.21 -44.56 5.87
N VAL A 13 -33.30 -43.39 5.23
CA VAL A 13 -33.78 -43.29 3.85
C VAL A 13 -32.75 -43.94 2.94
N ARG A 14 -33.18 -44.96 2.20
CA ARG A 14 -32.36 -45.74 1.26
C ARG A 14 -31.64 -44.81 0.27
N SER A 15 -30.32 -44.95 0.22
CA SER A 15 -29.39 -44.42 -0.80
C SER A 15 -29.62 -42.97 -1.26
N SER A 16 -29.58 -42.03 -0.33
CA SER A 16 -29.26 -40.63 -0.63
C SER A 16 -27.95 -40.28 0.09
N PRO A 17 -26.98 -39.62 -0.57
CA PRO A 17 -25.70 -39.23 0.06
C PRO A 17 -25.84 -38.12 1.12
N LEU A 18 -27.07 -37.70 1.43
CA LEU A 18 -27.37 -36.62 2.35
C LEU A 18 -27.83 -37.17 3.71
N PHE A 19 -27.04 -36.91 4.74
CA PHE A 19 -27.43 -37.13 6.13
C PHE A 19 -28.28 -35.96 6.61
N VAL A 20 -29.47 -36.25 7.13
CA VAL A 20 -30.40 -35.24 7.65
C VAL A 20 -30.65 -35.54 9.13
N LEU A 21 -30.46 -34.52 9.97
CA LEU A 21 -30.81 -34.58 11.38
C LEU A 21 -32.19 -33.93 11.59
N PRO A 22 -33.08 -34.52 12.40
CA PRO A 22 -34.37 -33.91 12.70
C PRO A 22 -34.16 -32.59 13.46
N TRP A 23 -34.70 -31.51 12.92
CA TRP A 23 -34.62 -30.19 13.55
C TRP A 23 -35.65 -30.07 14.68
N GLN A 24 -35.19 -29.95 15.92
CA GLN A 24 -36.04 -29.76 17.11
C GLN A 24 -35.72 -28.41 17.78
N PRO A 25 -36.41 -27.31 17.44
CA PRO A 25 -36.08 -25.96 17.93
C PRO A 25 -36.15 -25.83 19.45
N SER A 26 -37.11 -26.50 20.09
CA SER A 26 -37.36 -26.43 21.54
C SER A 26 -36.22 -27.05 22.36
N TYR A 27 -35.56 -28.08 21.84
CA TYR A 27 -34.41 -28.71 22.48
C TYR A 27 -33.22 -27.74 22.56
N TRP A 28 -32.95 -27.02 21.48
CA TRP A 28 -31.82 -26.08 21.42
C TRP A 28 -32.09 -24.79 22.20
N ALA A 29 -33.34 -24.29 22.19
CA ALA A 29 -33.75 -23.13 22.99
C ALA A 29 -33.71 -23.42 24.50
N ALA A 30 -33.98 -24.65 24.93
CA ALA A 30 -33.94 -25.02 26.35
C ALA A 30 -32.53 -25.27 26.89
N GLN A 31 -31.54 -25.53 26.02
CA GLN A 31 -30.14 -25.78 26.37
C GLN A 31 -29.27 -24.52 26.27
N GLU A 32 -29.87 -23.34 26.15
CA GLU A 32 -29.14 -22.08 25.97
C GLU A 32 -28.19 -21.85 27.18
N PRO A 33 -26.86 -21.88 26.95
CA PRO A 33 -25.90 -21.54 27.99
C PRO A 33 -26.09 -20.09 28.45
N PRO A 34 -25.65 -19.71 29.65
CA PRO A 34 -25.66 -18.31 30.06
C PRO A 34 -24.98 -17.43 29.00
N ALA A 35 -25.47 -16.19 28.88
CA ALA A 35 -25.41 -15.32 27.71
C ALA A 35 -24.05 -15.11 26.98
N PRO A 36 -22.84 -15.29 27.55
CA PRO A 36 -21.63 -15.15 26.74
C PRO A 36 -21.36 -16.29 25.73
N GLU A 37 -22.00 -17.46 25.86
CA GLU A 37 -21.62 -18.67 25.09
C GLU A 37 -22.79 -19.39 24.39
N SER A 38 -23.79 -18.67 23.86
CA SER A 38 -24.89 -19.30 23.09
C SER A 38 -24.50 -19.73 21.66
N THR A 39 -23.35 -20.38 21.49
CA THR A 39 -22.92 -20.96 20.21
C THR A 39 -23.13 -22.47 20.25
N HIS A 40 -24.00 -22.99 19.39
CA HIS A 40 -24.20 -24.42 19.20
C HIS A 40 -23.30 -24.96 18.08
N PHE A 41 -23.09 -26.28 18.03
CA PHE A 41 -22.22 -26.90 17.04
C PHE A 41 -22.91 -28.08 16.35
N ILE A 42 -22.77 -28.14 15.03
CA ILE A 42 -23.09 -29.33 14.22
C ILE A 42 -21.76 -30.02 13.92
N GLU A 43 -21.64 -31.30 14.27
CA GLU A 43 -20.46 -32.12 14.00
C GLU A 43 -20.79 -33.18 12.96
N ALA A 44 -20.08 -33.16 11.84
CA ALA A 44 -20.10 -34.21 10.83
C ALA A 44 -18.89 -35.12 11.03
N VAL A 45 -19.13 -36.42 11.17
CA VAL A 45 -18.09 -37.44 11.33
C VAL A 45 -18.14 -38.35 10.10
N CYS A 46 -17.07 -38.33 9.32
CA CYS A 46 -16.91 -39.20 8.15
C CYS A 46 -15.86 -40.25 8.46
N GLU A 47 -16.21 -41.52 8.33
CA GLU A 47 -15.30 -42.66 8.45
C GLU A 47 -15.12 -43.31 7.08
N ASP A 48 -13.86 -43.48 6.66
CA ASP A 48 -13.51 -44.21 5.44
C ASP A 48 -13.49 -45.72 5.71
N THR A 49 -13.64 -46.51 4.66
CA THR A 49 -13.49 -47.98 4.61
C THR A 49 -12.18 -48.50 5.22
N LYS A 50 -11.16 -47.64 5.33
CA LYS A 50 -9.86 -47.92 5.95
C LYS A 50 -9.78 -47.55 7.44
N GLY A 51 -10.90 -47.16 8.07
CA GLY A 51 -10.97 -46.76 9.48
C GLY A 51 -10.46 -45.34 9.78
N ASN A 52 -10.23 -44.53 8.74
CA ASN A 52 -9.82 -43.14 8.91
C ASN A 52 -11.04 -42.27 9.24
N VAL A 53 -11.00 -41.55 10.36
CA VAL A 53 -12.11 -40.69 10.80
C VAL A 53 -11.73 -39.22 10.66
N ARG A 54 -12.57 -38.45 9.95
CA ARG A 54 -12.49 -36.98 9.90
C ARG A 54 -13.72 -36.38 10.56
N ARG A 55 -13.49 -35.43 11.48
CA ARG A 55 -14.54 -34.68 12.15
C ARG A 55 -14.51 -33.22 11.70
N VAL A 56 -15.64 -32.69 11.29
CA VAL A 56 -15.81 -31.27 10.94
C VAL A 56 -16.89 -30.68 11.83
N ARG A 57 -16.57 -29.59 12.53
CA ARG A 57 -17.49 -28.90 13.45
C ARG A 57 -17.84 -27.53 12.86
N GLN A 58 -19.13 -27.25 12.74
CA GLN A 58 -19.66 -25.97 12.25
C GLN A 58 -20.46 -25.29 13.37
N PRO A 59 -20.08 -24.08 13.83
CA PRO A 59 -20.86 -23.33 14.79
C PRO A 59 -22.13 -22.72 14.16
N PHE A 60 -23.19 -22.60 14.95
CA PHE A 60 -24.42 -21.87 14.60
C PHE A 60 -25.05 -21.20 15.84
N THR A 61 -25.83 -20.15 15.62
CA THR A 61 -26.55 -19.42 16.68
C THR A 61 -28.04 -19.33 16.36
N LEU A 62 -28.89 -19.22 17.39
CA LEU A 62 -30.35 -19.13 17.26
C LEU A 62 -30.86 -17.68 17.33
N ASP A 63 -30.04 -16.75 17.84
CA ASP A 63 -30.35 -15.33 18.04
C ASP A 63 -30.32 -14.52 16.73
N GLY A 64 -29.98 -15.15 15.60
CA GLY A 64 -29.87 -14.50 14.30
C GLY A 64 -28.66 -13.55 14.19
N ILE A 65 -27.82 -13.46 15.23
CA ILE A 65 -26.59 -12.67 15.21
C ILE A 65 -25.45 -13.61 14.81
N PRO A 66 -24.91 -13.48 13.59
CA PRO A 66 -23.85 -14.35 13.16
C PRO A 66 -22.54 -14.05 13.92
N ARG A 67 -22.10 -14.98 14.77
CA ARG A 67 -20.85 -14.87 15.54
C ARG A 67 -19.68 -15.50 14.78
N TRP A 68 -19.41 -15.00 13.58
CA TRP A 68 -18.31 -15.49 12.75
C TRP A 68 -16.95 -15.14 13.36
N ASN A 69 -16.29 -16.13 13.97
CA ASN A 69 -14.89 -15.99 14.37
C ASN A 69 -13.98 -16.31 13.18
N PHE A 70 -13.85 -15.36 12.26
CA PHE A 70 -12.82 -15.44 11.22
C PHE A 70 -11.44 -15.37 11.89
N ARG A 71 -10.57 -16.34 11.63
CA ARG A 71 -9.20 -16.35 12.16
C ARG A 71 -8.23 -15.81 11.10
N GLY A 72 -7.32 -14.93 11.50
CA GLY A 72 -6.23 -14.44 10.64
C GLY A 72 -6.69 -13.45 9.56
N LEU A 73 -6.23 -13.66 8.32
CA LEU A 73 -6.41 -12.73 7.20
C LEU A 73 -7.88 -12.48 6.83
N GLN A 74 -8.76 -13.45 7.03
CA GLN A 74 -10.19 -13.30 6.76
C GLN A 74 -10.83 -12.25 7.68
N SER A 75 -10.42 -12.21 8.95
CA SER A 75 -10.87 -11.18 9.90
C SER A 75 -10.37 -9.80 9.50
N PHE A 76 -9.11 -9.70 9.07
CA PHE A 76 -8.54 -8.45 8.56
C PHE A 76 -9.28 -7.94 7.32
N VAL A 77 -9.60 -8.80 6.36
CA VAL A 77 -10.33 -8.39 5.15
C VAL A 77 -11.76 -7.97 5.46
N LEU A 78 -12.45 -8.65 6.38
CA LEU A 78 -13.87 -8.37 6.67
C LEU A 78 -14.11 -7.24 7.68
N HIS A 79 -13.30 -7.15 8.72
CA HIS A 79 -13.52 -6.19 9.82
C HIS A 79 -12.73 -4.89 9.68
N SER A 80 -11.73 -4.85 8.81
CA SER A 80 -10.89 -3.67 8.71
C SER A 80 -11.47 -2.65 7.74
N ASP A 81 -11.56 -1.40 8.19
CA ASP A 81 -11.91 -0.27 7.35
C ASP A 81 -10.77 0.00 6.37
N HIS A 82 -10.91 -0.56 5.16
CA HIS A 82 -9.92 -0.45 4.09
C HIS A 82 -9.60 1.00 3.72
N THR A 83 -10.57 1.91 3.83
CA THR A 83 -10.34 3.33 3.55
C THR A 83 -9.41 3.95 4.59
N THR A 84 -9.66 3.70 5.87
CA THR A 84 -8.80 4.21 6.96
C THR A 84 -7.40 3.60 6.90
N ASN A 85 -7.29 2.29 6.63
CA ASN A 85 -5.99 1.63 6.48
C ASN A 85 -5.17 2.18 5.32
N LEU A 86 -5.80 2.41 4.17
CA LEU A 86 -5.13 2.91 2.98
C LEU A 86 -4.62 4.34 3.18
N ARG A 87 -5.43 5.19 3.84
CA ARG A 87 -5.00 6.53 4.28
C ARG A 87 -3.78 6.45 5.18
N LEU A 88 -3.83 5.62 6.21
CA LEU A 88 -2.72 5.43 7.15
C LEU A 88 -1.46 4.96 6.43
N ALA A 89 -1.58 3.96 5.56
CA ALA A 89 -0.47 3.43 4.78
C ALA A 89 0.16 4.52 3.90
N PHE A 90 -0.66 5.32 3.20
CA PHE A 90 -0.17 6.43 2.39
C PHE A 90 0.59 7.45 3.23
N TYR A 91 0.04 7.93 4.35
CA TYR A 91 0.71 8.95 5.17
C TYR A 91 2.01 8.44 5.81
N LEU A 92 2.07 7.16 6.20
CA LEU A 92 3.30 6.54 6.71
C LEU A 92 4.38 6.46 5.63
N LEU A 93 4.01 6.03 4.41
CA LEU A 93 4.92 5.97 3.27
C LEU A 93 5.33 7.37 2.78
N TRP A 94 4.44 8.34 2.87
CA TRP A 94 4.72 9.74 2.57
C TRP A 94 5.71 10.36 3.56
N ALA A 95 5.56 10.04 4.85
CA ALA A 95 6.42 10.57 5.90
C ALA A 95 7.85 10.03 5.83
N LEU A 96 8.03 8.77 5.38
CA LEU A 96 9.33 8.11 5.33
C LEU A 96 10.42 8.92 4.60
N PRO A 97 10.25 9.38 3.34
CA PRO A 97 11.29 10.14 2.65
C PRO A 97 11.54 11.51 3.28
N ILE A 98 10.53 12.20 3.80
CA ILE A 98 10.73 13.44 4.57
C ILE A 98 11.57 13.17 5.81
N CYS A 99 11.26 12.11 6.55
CA CYS A 99 12.01 11.72 7.73
C CYS A 99 13.46 11.37 7.38
N VAL A 100 13.68 10.60 6.31
CA VAL A 100 15.04 10.22 5.85
C VAL A 100 15.84 11.45 5.41
N LEU A 101 15.24 12.32 4.58
CA LEU A 101 15.90 13.54 4.11
C LEU A 101 16.17 14.51 5.27
N GLY A 102 15.19 14.70 6.16
CA GLY A 102 15.29 15.55 7.35
C GLY A 102 16.34 15.04 8.34
N PHE A 103 16.36 13.74 8.60
CA PHE A 103 17.37 13.10 9.45
C PHE A 103 18.77 13.26 8.84
N GLY A 104 18.92 13.01 7.54
CA GLY A 104 20.17 13.22 6.82
C GLY A 104 20.63 14.69 6.83
N ARG A 105 19.70 15.65 6.81
CA ARG A 105 20.01 17.09 6.92
C ARG A 105 20.48 17.46 8.32
N LEU A 106 19.72 17.08 9.34
CA LEU A 106 19.98 17.44 10.75
C LEU A 106 21.23 16.77 11.30
N TYR A 107 21.36 15.46 11.09
CA TYR A 107 22.45 14.65 11.63
C TYR A 107 23.58 14.46 10.61
N GLY A 108 23.44 14.98 9.40
CA GLY A 108 24.43 14.90 8.33
C GLY A 108 25.82 15.36 8.73
N ASN A 109 25.96 16.33 9.63
CA ASN A 109 27.28 16.78 10.09
C ASN A 109 27.76 16.11 11.39
N SER A 110 26.95 15.23 11.99
CA SER A 110 27.31 14.52 13.21
C SER A 110 28.38 13.46 12.96
N ARG A 111 29.30 13.32 13.92
CA ARG A 111 30.35 12.28 13.90
C ARG A 111 29.75 10.86 13.87
N PHE A 112 28.62 10.64 14.56
CA PHE A 112 27.94 9.35 14.61
C PHE A 112 27.37 8.95 13.25
N TYR A 113 26.58 9.85 12.65
CA TYR A 113 26.01 9.62 11.33
C TYR A 113 27.09 9.53 10.26
N GLY A 114 28.15 10.33 10.36
CA GLY A 114 29.31 10.24 9.48
C GLY A 114 29.99 8.88 9.53
N ARG A 115 30.11 8.27 10.72
CA ARG A 115 30.67 6.92 10.88
C ARG A 115 29.80 5.85 10.22
N ILE A 116 28.51 5.83 10.52
CA ILE A 116 27.58 4.85 9.95
C ILE A 116 27.45 5.03 8.42
N SER A 117 27.42 6.29 7.95
CA SER A 117 27.37 6.59 6.52
C SER A 117 28.59 6.09 5.76
N ARG A 118 29.76 6.01 6.41
CA ARG A 118 30.99 5.51 5.78
C ARG A 118 30.91 4.01 5.50
N ASP A 119 30.26 3.27 6.38
CA ASP A 119 30.08 1.82 6.26
C ASP A 119 29.01 1.47 5.21
N TRP A 120 28.01 2.35 5.03
CA TRP A 120 26.88 2.15 4.12
C TRP A 120 26.91 3.13 2.95
N ARG A 121 27.33 2.65 1.77
CA ARG A 121 27.49 3.50 0.57
C ARG A 121 26.26 4.36 0.23
N LEU A 122 25.06 3.77 0.23
CA LEU A 122 23.83 4.52 -0.07
C LEU A 122 23.57 5.63 0.95
N LEU A 123 23.95 5.40 2.20
CA LEU A 123 23.77 6.36 3.28
C LEU A 123 24.77 7.53 3.18
N ALA A 124 26.00 7.28 2.72
CA ALA A 124 26.93 8.36 2.34
C ALA A 124 26.41 9.17 1.14
N GLU A 125 25.89 8.50 0.11
CA GLU A 125 25.33 9.15 -1.09
C GLU A 125 24.09 10.01 -0.73
N LEU A 126 23.19 9.49 0.12
CA LEU A 126 22.03 10.21 0.65
C LEU A 126 22.44 11.39 1.55
N ARG A 127 23.44 11.19 2.43
CA ARG A 127 23.99 12.25 3.28
C ARG A 127 24.41 13.44 2.44
N GLU A 128 25.22 13.22 1.40
CA GLU A 128 25.66 14.30 0.53
C GLU A 128 24.52 14.98 -0.24
N LEU A 129 23.51 14.22 -0.67
CA LEU A 129 22.31 14.78 -1.30
C LEU A 129 21.56 15.73 -0.37
N THR A 130 21.37 15.35 0.90
CA THR A 130 20.65 16.18 1.89
C THR A 130 21.38 17.47 2.26
N GLN A 131 22.71 17.52 2.10
CA GLN A 131 23.49 18.73 2.35
C GLN A 131 23.41 19.75 1.20
N LEU A 132 22.93 19.35 0.02
CA LEU A 132 22.72 20.25 -1.11
C LEU A 132 21.35 20.93 -0.99
N ASP A 133 21.34 22.22 -0.67
CA ASP A 133 20.12 23.01 -0.45
C ASP A 133 19.11 22.88 -1.58
N ALA A 134 19.55 23.05 -2.83
CA ALA A 134 18.67 22.95 -3.99
C ALA A 134 17.97 21.58 -4.09
N LEU A 135 18.70 20.48 -3.87
CA LEU A 135 18.12 19.14 -3.95
C LEU A 135 17.19 18.87 -2.78
N PHE A 136 17.63 19.20 -1.57
CA PHE A 136 16.86 18.99 -0.35
C PHE A 136 15.55 19.77 -0.38
N TYR A 137 15.60 21.09 -0.59
CA TYR A 137 14.40 21.92 -0.60
C TYR A 137 13.48 21.57 -1.76
N SER A 138 13.99 21.28 -2.96
CA SER A 138 13.12 20.87 -4.07
C SER A 138 12.41 19.54 -3.81
N LEU A 139 13.10 18.53 -3.26
CA LEU A 139 12.48 17.25 -2.91
C LEU A 139 11.50 17.38 -1.74
N ALA A 140 11.84 18.16 -0.71
CA ALA A 140 10.95 18.42 0.41
C ALA A 140 9.70 19.20 -0.02
N CYS A 141 9.86 20.26 -0.83
CA CYS A 141 8.75 21.02 -1.39
C CYS A 141 7.86 20.15 -2.27
N TYR A 142 8.44 19.27 -3.11
CA TYR A 142 7.66 18.32 -3.89
C TYR A 142 6.89 17.35 -2.98
N GLN A 143 7.50 16.86 -1.90
CA GLN A 143 6.82 15.97 -0.98
C GLN A 143 5.66 16.67 -0.25
N LEU A 144 5.83 17.93 0.15
CA LEU A 144 4.74 18.75 0.69
C LEU A 144 3.64 18.99 -0.35
N TYR A 145 4.02 19.26 -1.59
CA TYR A 145 3.10 19.41 -2.71
C TYR A 145 2.23 18.18 -2.90
N VAL A 146 2.76 16.96 -2.77
CA VAL A 146 1.96 15.73 -2.89
C VAL A 146 0.79 15.68 -1.89
N LEU A 147 0.87 16.33 -0.72
CA LEU A 147 -0.25 16.36 0.24
C LEU A 147 -1.34 17.37 -0.12
N CYS A 148 -0.94 18.58 -0.51
CA CYS A 148 -1.86 19.71 -0.64
C CYS A 148 -2.18 20.09 -2.08
N GLY A 149 -1.29 19.73 -3.01
CA GLY A 149 -1.37 20.08 -4.41
C GLY A 149 -2.29 19.15 -5.20
N PRO A 150 -2.84 19.63 -6.32
CA PRO A 150 -3.60 18.79 -7.23
C PRO A 150 -2.69 17.77 -7.91
N ILE A 151 -3.15 16.52 -8.02
CA ILE A 151 -2.48 15.49 -8.80
C ILE A 151 -2.59 15.85 -10.28
N PHE A 152 -3.83 16.08 -10.73
CA PHE A 152 -4.15 16.58 -12.07
C PHE A 152 -5.48 17.34 -12.08
N MET A 153 -5.66 18.14 -13.11
CA MET A 153 -6.83 18.98 -13.33
C MET A 153 -7.31 18.83 -14.77
N GLY A 154 -8.61 18.76 -14.99
CA GLY A 154 -9.15 18.65 -16.35
C GLY A 154 -10.63 18.33 -16.37
N SER A 155 -11.15 18.05 -17.56
CA SER A 155 -12.54 17.63 -17.74
C SER A 155 -12.68 16.15 -17.37
N ILE A 156 -13.01 15.88 -16.11
CA ILE A 156 -13.15 14.51 -15.58
C ILE A 156 -14.49 13.90 -16.04
N VAL A 157 -15.51 14.74 -16.18
CA VAL A 157 -16.84 14.41 -16.68
C VAL A 157 -17.11 15.30 -17.89
N ASP A 158 -17.80 14.80 -18.92
CA ASP A 158 -17.96 15.42 -20.25
C ASP A 158 -18.41 16.90 -20.26
N SER A 159 -18.92 17.43 -19.15
CA SER A 159 -19.35 18.82 -19.00
C SER A 159 -18.77 19.57 -17.79
N HIS A 160 -17.86 18.96 -17.01
CA HIS A 160 -17.39 19.56 -15.76
C HIS A 160 -15.88 19.43 -15.55
N PHE A 161 -15.27 20.59 -15.27
CA PHE A 161 -13.88 20.67 -14.84
C PHE A 161 -13.74 20.19 -13.40
N GLY A 162 -12.79 19.30 -13.18
CA GLY A 162 -12.50 18.73 -11.88
C GLY A 162 -11.03 18.84 -11.51
N ILE A 163 -10.78 18.87 -10.20
CA ILE A 163 -9.44 18.91 -9.61
C ILE A 163 -9.30 17.69 -8.71
N VAL A 164 -8.30 16.86 -8.97
CA VAL A 164 -8.07 15.62 -8.22
C VAL A 164 -6.93 15.84 -7.23
N PHE A 165 -7.16 15.49 -5.96
CA PHE A 165 -6.20 15.51 -4.87
C PHE A 165 -5.98 14.09 -4.32
N VAL A 166 -4.97 13.92 -3.46
CA VAL A 166 -4.73 12.68 -2.69
C VAL A 166 -5.99 12.23 -1.94
N PHE A 167 -6.72 13.18 -1.36
CA PHE A 167 -7.81 12.91 -0.42
C PHE A 167 -9.21 12.90 -1.06
N GLY A 168 -9.30 13.14 -2.36
CA GLY A 168 -10.58 13.21 -3.07
C GLY A 168 -10.52 14.09 -4.31
N LEU A 169 -11.66 14.27 -4.95
CA LEU A 169 -11.80 15.12 -6.13
C LEU A 169 -12.89 16.17 -5.93
N PHE A 170 -12.64 17.36 -6.46
CA PHE A 170 -13.61 18.44 -6.51
C PHE A 170 -14.15 18.56 -7.92
N VAL A 171 -15.45 18.40 -8.10
CA VAL A 171 -16.15 18.58 -9.39
C VAL A 171 -17.34 19.49 -9.15
N SER A 172 -17.45 20.57 -9.94
CA SER A 172 -18.59 21.49 -9.89
C SER A 172 -18.92 22.01 -8.48
N ASN A 173 -17.88 22.36 -7.71
CA ASN A 173 -18.00 22.83 -6.32
C ASN A 173 -18.56 21.78 -5.33
N THR A 174 -18.56 20.50 -5.69
CA THR A 174 -18.87 19.39 -4.80
C THR A 174 -17.60 18.58 -4.51
N PHE A 175 -17.40 18.21 -3.24
CA PHE A 175 -16.27 17.41 -2.80
C PHE A 175 -16.68 15.94 -2.73
N LEU A 176 -16.00 15.09 -3.50
CA LEU A 176 -16.18 13.65 -3.47
C LEU A 176 -14.96 13.01 -2.80
N PRO A 177 -15.11 12.46 -1.59
CA PRO A 177 -14.01 11.77 -0.91
C PRO A 177 -13.74 10.44 -1.62
N GLU A 178 -12.58 10.35 -2.27
CA GLU A 178 -12.16 9.14 -2.97
C GLU A 178 -11.04 8.42 -2.21
N SER A 179 -11.15 7.10 -2.15
CA SER A 179 -10.12 6.26 -1.51
C SER A 179 -9.09 5.74 -2.52
N PHE A 180 -9.49 5.55 -3.79
CA PHE A 180 -8.60 5.00 -4.82
C PHE A 180 -7.44 5.93 -5.19
N THR A 181 -7.60 7.23 -4.99
CA THR A 181 -6.53 8.23 -5.16
C THR A 181 -5.30 7.89 -4.31
N TYR A 182 -5.49 7.40 -3.07
CA TYR A 182 -4.39 6.96 -2.22
C TYR A 182 -3.63 5.76 -2.81
N VAL A 183 -4.32 4.83 -3.50
CA VAL A 183 -3.65 3.68 -4.14
C VAL A 183 -2.69 4.17 -5.21
N PHE A 184 -3.17 5.03 -6.11
CA PHE A 184 -2.34 5.61 -7.17
C PHE A 184 -1.17 6.39 -6.57
N GLU A 185 -1.41 7.15 -5.52
CA GLU A 185 -0.34 7.91 -4.86
C GLU A 185 0.66 7.02 -4.12
N ILE A 186 0.27 5.87 -3.58
CA ILE A 186 1.21 4.87 -3.07
C ILE A 186 2.09 4.32 -4.21
N PHE A 187 1.49 4.05 -5.38
CA PHE A 187 2.24 3.66 -6.58
C PHE A 187 3.11 4.78 -7.14
N GLN A 188 2.80 6.06 -6.92
CA GLN A 188 3.71 7.15 -7.27
C GLN A 188 4.84 7.26 -6.23
N GLN A 189 4.50 7.16 -4.95
CA GLN A 189 5.40 7.40 -3.84
C GLN A 189 6.48 6.32 -3.73
N CYS A 190 6.09 5.04 -3.72
CA CYS A 190 7.00 3.93 -3.46
C CYS A 190 8.00 3.68 -4.62
N PRO A 191 7.58 3.35 -5.84
CA PRO A 191 8.52 3.05 -6.91
C PRO A 191 9.10 4.32 -7.55
N LEU A 192 8.33 5.40 -7.74
CA LEU A 192 8.80 6.54 -8.54
C LEU A 192 9.57 7.55 -7.68
N ILE A 193 9.03 8.02 -6.56
CA ILE A 193 9.74 9.01 -5.73
C ILE A 193 10.98 8.40 -5.06
N TYR A 194 10.90 7.20 -4.50
CA TYR A 194 12.09 6.60 -3.87
C TYR A 194 13.17 6.27 -4.90
N ALA A 195 12.79 5.80 -6.10
CA ALA A 195 13.76 5.60 -7.17
C ALA A 195 14.39 6.93 -7.62
N LEU A 196 13.64 8.03 -7.69
CA LEU A 196 14.19 9.34 -8.03
C LEU A 196 15.21 9.79 -6.98
N ILE A 197 14.88 9.69 -5.69
CA ILE A 197 15.80 10.01 -4.59
C ILE A 197 17.07 9.16 -4.70
N TYR A 198 16.93 7.87 -4.99
CA TYR A 198 18.05 6.96 -5.22
C TYR A 198 18.92 7.40 -6.41
N VAL A 199 18.32 7.68 -7.57
CA VAL A 199 19.04 8.12 -8.78
C VAL A 199 19.83 9.42 -8.52
N LEU A 200 19.22 10.38 -7.83
CA LEU A 200 19.86 11.64 -7.48
C LEU A 200 20.99 11.42 -6.46
N ALA A 201 20.79 10.56 -5.45
CA ALA A 201 21.84 10.24 -4.48
C ALA A 201 23.05 9.58 -5.17
N ARG A 202 22.80 8.63 -6.07
CA ARG A 202 23.83 8.00 -6.91
C ARG A 202 24.58 9.04 -7.73
N ARG A 203 23.87 9.98 -8.35
CA ARG A 203 24.49 11.05 -9.13
C ARG A 203 25.43 11.90 -8.28
N VAL A 204 25.00 12.32 -7.10
CA VAL A 204 25.84 13.10 -6.18
C VAL A 204 27.06 12.30 -5.73
N GLY A 205 26.89 11.02 -5.41
CA GLY A 205 27.97 10.11 -5.06
C GLY A 205 29.01 9.94 -6.16
N GLU A 206 28.58 9.78 -7.41
CA GLU A 206 29.47 9.66 -8.57
C GLU A 206 30.33 10.91 -8.78
N VAL A 207 29.79 12.10 -8.54
CA VAL A 207 30.53 13.35 -8.76
C VAL A 207 31.41 13.72 -7.55
N LYS A 208 30.95 13.50 -6.31
CA LYS A 208 31.68 13.88 -5.08
C LYS A 208 32.62 12.80 -4.53
N LEU A 209 32.14 11.57 -4.39
CA LEU A 209 32.85 10.52 -3.66
C LEU A 209 33.77 9.68 -4.55
N HIS A 210 33.45 9.56 -5.84
CA HIS A 210 34.13 8.64 -6.75
C HIS A 210 34.50 9.29 -8.09
N PRO A 211 35.43 10.27 -8.12
CA PRO A 211 35.97 10.78 -9.36
C PRO A 211 36.64 9.64 -10.18
N PRO A 212 36.71 9.77 -11.53
CA PRO A 212 36.93 8.67 -12.48
C PRO A 212 38.35 8.06 -12.52
N ALA A 213 39.04 7.92 -11.39
CA ALA A 213 40.42 7.44 -11.33
C ALA A 213 40.57 5.93 -11.02
N THR A 214 39.57 5.25 -10.46
CA THR A 214 39.73 3.84 -10.04
C THR A 214 39.14 2.87 -11.07
N ARG A 215 40.05 2.22 -11.80
CA ARG A 215 39.83 1.10 -12.73
C ARG A 215 39.30 -0.14 -12.00
N PHE A 216 38.70 -1.02 -12.82
CA PHE A 216 38.32 -2.42 -12.59
C PHE A 216 36.86 -2.71 -12.16
N CYS A 217 36.10 -3.14 -13.18
CA CYS A 217 35.11 -4.22 -13.19
C CYS A 217 33.97 -4.18 -12.16
N HIS A 218 32.85 -3.58 -12.58
CA HIS A 218 31.52 -4.20 -12.66
C HIS A 218 30.68 -3.23 -13.50
N LEU A 219 29.67 -3.70 -14.24
CA LEU A 219 28.82 -2.90 -15.12
C LEU A 219 28.20 -1.73 -14.33
N LYS A 220 28.88 -0.58 -14.30
CA LYS A 220 28.45 0.58 -13.51
C LYS A 220 27.38 1.28 -14.34
N ILE A 221 26.13 0.89 -14.12
CA ILE A 221 24.98 1.55 -14.76
C ILE A 221 25.07 3.04 -14.38
N SER A 222 25.31 3.87 -15.40
CA SER A 222 25.42 5.31 -15.23
C SER A 222 24.14 5.85 -14.60
N SER A 223 24.27 6.78 -13.66
CA SER A 223 23.13 7.52 -13.09
C SER A 223 22.23 8.15 -14.16
N LEU A 224 22.77 8.47 -15.34
CA LEU A 224 22.01 8.95 -16.49
C LEU A 224 21.11 7.88 -17.11
N VAL A 225 21.60 6.63 -17.22
CA VAL A 225 20.79 5.50 -17.72
C VAL A 225 19.64 5.23 -16.75
N LEU A 226 19.91 5.25 -15.44
CA LEU A 226 18.87 5.11 -14.43
C LEU A 226 17.82 6.22 -14.51
N LEU A 227 18.23 7.47 -14.75
CA LEU A 227 17.29 8.58 -14.94
C LEU A 227 16.41 8.40 -16.19
N ILE A 228 16.98 7.92 -17.30
CA ILE A 228 16.22 7.65 -18.53
C ILE A 228 15.18 6.55 -18.29
N VAL A 229 15.58 5.45 -17.66
CA VAL A 229 14.68 4.34 -17.30
C VAL A 229 13.58 4.83 -16.37
N TRP A 230 13.93 5.59 -15.32
CA TRP A 230 12.97 6.19 -14.42
C TRP A 230 12.00 7.14 -15.14
N SER A 231 12.51 7.97 -16.06
CA SER A 231 11.69 8.90 -16.85
C SER A 231 10.69 8.16 -17.74
N ALA A 232 11.11 7.03 -18.34
CA ALA A 232 10.24 6.19 -19.14
C ALA A 232 9.12 5.58 -18.29
N PHE A 233 9.42 5.08 -17.09
CA PHE A 233 8.41 4.57 -16.16
C PHE A 233 7.44 5.67 -15.69
N GLN A 234 7.94 6.86 -15.34
CA GLN A 234 7.11 8.00 -14.93
C GLN A 234 6.20 8.45 -16.07
N LEU A 235 6.70 8.51 -17.31
CA LEU A 235 5.91 8.86 -18.48
C LEU A 235 4.85 7.81 -18.77
N ALA A 236 5.21 6.53 -18.77
CA ALA A 236 4.25 5.43 -18.95
C ALA A 236 3.15 5.47 -17.88
N TYR A 237 3.52 5.71 -16.62
CA TYR A 237 2.56 5.84 -15.53
C TYR A 237 1.61 7.05 -15.72
N CYS A 238 2.14 8.20 -16.14
CA CYS A 238 1.34 9.37 -16.48
C CYS A 238 0.38 9.10 -17.65
N VAL A 239 0.83 8.36 -18.66
CA VAL A 239 0.00 7.98 -19.81
C VAL A 239 -1.14 7.06 -19.37
N LEU A 240 -0.83 6.02 -18.60
CA LEU A 240 -1.82 5.03 -18.14
C LEU A 240 -2.84 5.62 -17.17
N THR A 241 -2.42 6.50 -16.27
CA THR A 241 -3.29 7.01 -15.20
C THR A 241 -4.02 8.30 -15.53
N VAL A 242 -3.49 9.12 -16.45
CA VAL A 242 -4.08 10.42 -16.77
C VAL A 242 -4.44 10.53 -18.25
N LEU A 243 -3.52 10.25 -19.16
CA LEU A 243 -3.73 10.51 -20.58
C LEU A 243 -4.82 9.62 -21.20
N LEU A 244 -4.76 8.31 -20.97
CA LEU A 244 -5.74 7.36 -21.50
C LEU A 244 -7.16 7.59 -20.96
N PRO A 245 -7.38 7.77 -19.64
CA PRO A 245 -8.72 7.97 -19.11
C PRO A 245 -9.29 9.38 -19.32
N TYR A 246 -8.46 10.44 -19.27
CA TYR A 246 -8.94 11.83 -19.22
C TYR A 246 -8.44 12.72 -20.37
N GLY A 247 -7.66 12.18 -21.30
CA GLY A 247 -7.20 12.88 -22.50
C GLY A 247 -5.99 13.80 -22.30
N TRP A 248 -5.54 14.39 -23.41
CA TRP A 248 -4.27 15.12 -23.48
C TRP A 248 -4.24 16.42 -22.69
N PHE A 249 -5.37 17.13 -22.63
CA PHE A 249 -5.48 18.38 -21.87
C PHE A 249 -5.24 18.16 -20.38
N THR A 250 -5.89 17.14 -19.80
CA THR A 250 -5.71 16.74 -18.40
C THR A 250 -4.29 16.27 -18.11
N CYS A 251 -3.65 15.58 -19.07
CA CYS A 251 -2.26 15.17 -18.96
C CYS A 251 -1.31 16.39 -18.88
N LEU A 252 -1.55 17.44 -19.67
CA LEU A 252 -0.75 18.66 -19.60
C LEU A 252 -0.91 19.38 -18.25
N LEU A 253 -2.14 19.40 -17.73
CA LEU A 253 -2.50 19.94 -16.42
C LEU A 253 -2.34 18.88 -15.31
N SER A 254 -1.28 18.08 -15.34
CA SER A 254 -0.93 17.11 -14.30
C SER A 254 0.35 17.48 -13.55
N PRO A 255 0.32 18.55 -12.72
CA PRO A 255 1.49 18.97 -11.95
C PRO A 255 2.04 17.89 -11.01
N GLY A 256 1.18 17.00 -10.48
CA GLY A 256 1.62 15.86 -9.67
C GLY A 256 2.18 14.66 -10.45
N ARG A 257 2.15 14.69 -11.79
CA ARG A 257 2.59 13.58 -12.66
C ARG A 257 3.58 14.04 -13.72
N LEU A 258 3.13 14.79 -14.72
CA LEU A 258 3.94 15.19 -15.86
C LEU A 258 5.07 16.13 -15.45
N TRP A 259 4.80 17.08 -14.56
CA TRP A 259 5.78 18.11 -14.18
C TRP A 259 6.92 17.57 -13.31
N LEU A 260 6.75 16.37 -12.75
CA LEU A 260 7.83 15.66 -12.06
C LEU A 260 8.99 15.31 -13.01
N LEU A 261 8.72 15.08 -14.31
CA LEU A 261 9.75 14.80 -15.31
C LEU A 261 10.74 15.96 -15.48
N PRO A 262 10.32 17.19 -15.87
CA PRO A 262 11.24 18.31 -16.00
C PRO A 262 11.90 18.67 -14.67
N LEU A 263 11.20 18.53 -13.54
CA LEU A 263 11.79 18.72 -12.21
C LEU A 263 12.95 17.75 -11.96
N ALA A 264 12.76 16.44 -12.21
CA ALA A 264 13.79 15.43 -12.03
C ALA A 264 15.02 15.68 -12.91
N TRP A 265 14.82 16.04 -14.18
CA TRP A 265 15.91 16.39 -15.09
C TRP A 265 16.66 17.65 -14.64
N ALA A 266 15.94 18.69 -14.20
CA ALA A 266 16.55 19.90 -13.66
C ALA A 266 17.41 19.59 -12.42
N LEU A 267 16.89 18.79 -11.48
CA LEU A 267 17.63 18.38 -10.28
C LEU A 267 18.86 17.55 -10.62
N PHE A 268 18.76 16.65 -11.60
CA PHE A 268 19.91 15.86 -12.06
C PHE A 268 21.03 16.73 -12.63
N ILE A 269 20.69 17.77 -13.40
CA ILE A 269 21.65 18.74 -13.94
C ILE A 269 22.27 19.58 -12.80
N ILE A 270 21.45 20.04 -11.85
CA ILE A 270 21.91 20.81 -10.68
C ILE A 270 22.89 19.99 -9.84
N ALA A 271 22.59 18.70 -9.62
CA ALA A 271 23.46 17.78 -8.90
C ALA A 271 24.85 17.65 -9.54
N ALA A 272 24.97 17.86 -10.85
CA ALA A 272 26.25 17.83 -11.56
C ALA A 272 27.01 19.18 -11.56
N ARG A 273 26.30 20.32 -11.44
CA ARG A 273 26.89 21.66 -11.63
C ARG A 273 27.52 22.26 -10.38
N ARG A 274 27.00 21.97 -9.18
CA ARG A 274 27.43 22.58 -7.89
C ARG A 274 28.70 21.98 -7.29
N LEU A 275 29.55 21.38 -8.12
CA LEU A 275 30.79 20.69 -7.72
C LEU A 275 32.06 21.33 -8.29
N LYS A 276 31.94 22.58 -8.75
CA LYS A 276 33.06 23.46 -9.06
C LYS A 276 33.05 24.64 -8.10
#